data_AF-M3F4L2-F1
#
_entry.id   AF-M3F4L2-F1
#
_cell.length_a   1.000
_cell.length_b   1.000
_cell.length_c   1.000
_cell.angle_alpha   90.00
_cell.angle_beta   90.00
_cell.angle_gamma   90.00
#
_symmetry.space_group_name_H-M   'P 1'
#
loop_
_entity.id
_entity.type
_entity.pdbx_description
1 polymer ?
#
loop_
_entity_poly.entity_id
_entity_poly.type
_entity_poly.pdbx_seq_one_letter_code
_entity_poly.pdbx_strand_id
1 'polypeptide(L)'
;MVVGLVVGKRQSRPWIVSDELWSLIEPLLPGPGPKLVEGRPRVPDRQALCGILFVLHTGIQWEYLPQELGFGSGMTCWRRLAAWNEAGVWEKLHVVLLRKLRAAKKLDWSRAVIDSSHVRAARRGPKAGPARSTAHGRAASTTSSPTDRAFRSQSR
;
A
#
# COMPACT_ATOMS: atom_id res chain seq x y z
N MET A 1 1.79 -4.30 -34.16
CA MET A 1 1.95 -5.71 -33.76
C MET A 1 1.68 -5.81 -32.26
N VAL A 2 0.47 -6.25 -31.89
CA VAL A 2 0.09 -6.52 -30.50
C VAL A 2 0.18 -8.03 -30.33
N VAL A 3 1.22 -8.51 -29.66
CA VAL A 3 1.31 -9.94 -29.32
C VAL A 3 0.50 -10.15 -28.06
N GLY A 4 -0.78 -10.47 -28.24
CA GLY A 4 -1.62 -11.01 -27.19
C GLY A 4 -1.19 -12.43 -26.86
N LEU A 5 -0.59 -12.62 -25.68
CA LEU A 5 -0.36 -13.96 -25.15
C LEU A 5 -1.64 -14.42 -24.44
N VAL A 6 -2.51 -15.08 -25.20
CA VAL A 6 -3.56 -15.93 -24.62
C VAL A 6 -2.88 -17.18 -24.09
N VAL A 7 -2.67 -17.24 -22.77
CA VAL A 7 -2.48 -18.52 -22.07
C VAL A 7 -3.81 -18.84 -21.40
N GLY A 8 -4.58 -19.70 -22.05
CA GLY A 8 -5.74 -20.35 -21.45
C GLY A 8 -5.29 -21.24 -20.29
N LYS A 9 -5.51 -20.77 -19.06
CA LYS A 9 -5.85 -21.64 -17.94
C LYS A 9 -7.29 -21.36 -17.60
N ARG A 10 -8.10 -22.40 -17.39
CA ARG A 10 -9.44 -22.30 -16.79
C ARG A 10 -9.28 -21.36 -15.58
N GLN A 11 -9.84 -20.16 -15.64
CA GLN A 11 -9.57 -19.14 -14.62
C GLN A 11 -10.14 -19.66 -13.31
N SER A 12 -9.29 -20.25 -12.48
CA SER A 12 -9.62 -20.48 -11.08
C SER A 12 -9.98 -19.13 -10.51
N ARG A 13 -11.12 -19.06 -9.82
CA ARG A 13 -11.57 -17.85 -9.12
C ARG A 13 -10.35 -17.17 -8.48
N PRO A 14 -10.09 -15.88 -8.73
CA PRO A 14 -8.81 -15.24 -8.40
C PRO A 14 -8.49 -15.22 -6.90
N TRP A 15 -9.49 -15.46 -6.05
CA TRP A 15 -9.37 -15.57 -4.60
C TRP A 15 -9.11 -16.99 -4.08
N ILE A 16 -9.07 -18.01 -4.95
CA ILE A 16 -8.77 -19.38 -4.54
C ILE A 16 -7.27 -19.63 -4.64
N VAL A 17 -6.64 -19.82 -3.48
CA VAL A 17 -5.20 -20.08 -3.37
C VAL A 17 -4.91 -21.53 -3.76
N SER A 18 -4.09 -21.75 -4.80
CA SER A 18 -3.65 -23.08 -5.21
C SER A 18 -2.70 -23.71 -4.17
N ASP A 19 -2.54 -25.04 -4.20
CA ASP A 19 -1.63 -25.73 -3.28
C ASP A 19 -0.17 -25.28 -3.46
N GLU A 20 0.24 -25.05 -4.72
CA GLU A 20 1.57 -24.53 -5.04
C GLU A 20 1.79 -23.16 -4.40
N LEU A 21 0.84 -22.23 -4.57
CA LEU A 21 0.95 -20.91 -3.95
C LEU A 21 0.90 -21.00 -2.42
N TRP A 22 0.04 -21.88 -1.89
CA TRP A 22 -0.09 -22.09 -0.45
C TRP A 22 1.21 -22.58 0.17
N SER A 23 1.92 -23.52 -0.46
CA SER A 23 3.22 -24.04 0.02
C SER A 23 4.31 -22.97 0.17
N LEU A 24 4.17 -21.84 -0.55
CA LEU A 24 5.08 -20.71 -0.44
C LEU A 24 4.68 -19.73 0.67
N ILE A 25 3.39 -19.62 0.94
CA ILE A 25 2.84 -18.66 1.90
C ILE A 25 2.84 -19.24 3.31
N GLU A 26 2.42 -20.50 3.48
CA GLU A 26 2.26 -21.16 4.77
C GLU A 26 3.49 -21.03 5.69
N PRO A 27 4.74 -21.24 5.22
CA PRO A 27 5.91 -21.12 6.07
C PRO A 27 6.20 -19.68 6.56
N LEU A 28 5.61 -18.67 5.92
CA LEU A 28 5.78 -17.26 6.28
C LEU A 28 4.79 -16.82 7.35
N LEU A 29 3.72 -17.59 7.57
CA LEU A 29 2.67 -17.24 8.50
C LEU A 29 3.14 -17.45 9.94
N PRO A 30 2.79 -16.54 10.86
CA PRO A 30 3.04 -16.78 12.27
C PRO A 30 2.27 -18.02 12.72
N GLY A 31 2.93 -18.89 13.47
CA GLY A 31 2.30 -20.07 14.05
C GLY A 31 1.08 -19.68 14.90
N PRO A 32 0.08 -20.56 15.02
CA PRO A 32 -1.06 -20.29 15.88
C PRO A 32 -0.56 -20.09 17.31
N GLY A 33 -0.87 -18.93 17.89
CA GLY A 33 -0.60 -18.67 19.30
C GLY A 33 -1.30 -19.69 20.21
N PRO A 34 -0.83 -19.83 21.46
CA PRO A 34 -1.40 -20.80 22.40
C PRO A 34 -2.90 -20.58 22.57
N LYS A 35 -3.67 -21.68 22.57
CA LYS A 35 -5.11 -21.63 22.89
C LYS A 35 -5.25 -21.32 24.38
N LEU A 36 -5.67 -20.09 24.70
CA LEU A 36 -5.92 -19.67 26.08
C LEU A 36 -7.28 -20.15 26.61
N VAL A 37 -8.23 -20.47 25.73
CA VAL A 37 -9.58 -20.93 26.08
C VAL A 37 -10.05 -21.98 25.07
N GLU A 38 -10.77 -22.98 25.57
CA GLU A 38 -11.44 -23.99 24.77
C GLU A 38 -12.70 -23.38 24.12
N GLY A 39 -12.53 -22.84 22.92
CA GLY A 39 -13.58 -22.16 22.17
C GLY A 39 -13.70 -22.67 20.73
N ARG A 40 -14.52 -21.98 19.92
CA ARG A 40 -14.73 -22.31 18.50
C ARG A 40 -13.38 -22.50 17.79
N PRO A 41 -13.19 -23.60 17.03
CA PRO A 41 -11.97 -23.82 16.27
C PRO A 41 -11.60 -22.62 15.40
N ARG A 42 -10.31 -22.28 15.39
CA ARG A 42 -9.76 -21.22 14.55
C ARG A 42 -9.99 -21.57 13.08
N VAL A 43 -10.46 -20.60 12.30
CA VAL A 43 -10.56 -20.73 10.83
C VAL A 43 -9.16 -21.03 10.25
N PRO A 44 -9.01 -22.11 9.45
CA PRO A 44 -7.77 -22.42 8.76
C PRO A 44 -7.18 -21.23 8.02
N ASP A 45 -5.87 -21.08 8.09
CA ASP A 45 -5.17 -19.91 7.58
C ASP A 45 -5.35 -19.74 6.05
N ARG A 46 -5.42 -20.86 5.32
CA ARG A 46 -5.71 -20.84 3.88
C ARG A 46 -7.11 -20.32 3.56
N GLN A 47 -8.11 -20.71 4.33
CA GLN A 47 -9.48 -20.24 4.15
C GLN A 47 -9.60 -18.75 4.46
N ALA A 48 -8.93 -18.30 5.53
CA ALA A 48 -8.85 -16.88 5.86
C ALA A 48 -8.17 -16.07 4.74
N LEU A 49 -7.09 -16.59 4.14
CA LEU A 49 -6.44 -15.95 3.00
C LEU A 49 -7.36 -15.88 1.78
N CYS A 50 -8.09 -16.95 1.44
CA CYS A 50 -9.08 -16.92 0.35
C CYS A 50 -10.17 -15.86 0.61
N GLY A 51 -10.65 -15.73 1.84
CA GLY A 51 -11.61 -14.70 2.22
C GLY A 51 -11.06 -13.28 2.12
N ILE A 52 -9.82 -13.06 2.56
CA ILE A 52 -9.11 -11.77 2.37
C ILE A 52 -9.04 -11.42 0.89
N LEU A 53 -8.57 -12.35 0.05
CA LEU A 53 -8.45 -12.12 -1.39
C LEU A 53 -9.81 -11.87 -2.05
N PHE A 54 -10.87 -12.54 -1.60
CA PHE A 54 -12.23 -12.30 -2.10
C PHE A 54 -12.67 -10.86 -1.83
N VAL A 55 -12.53 -10.39 -0.59
CA VAL A 55 -12.90 -9.02 -0.21
C VAL A 55 -12.06 -8.00 -0.97
N LEU A 56 -10.75 -8.20 -1.05
CA LEU A 56 -9.85 -7.29 -1.77
C LEU A 56 -10.11 -7.25 -3.28
N HIS A 57 -10.51 -8.37 -3.87
CA HIS A 57 -10.80 -8.46 -5.30
C HIS A 57 -12.17 -7.84 -5.65
N THR A 58 -13.18 -8.05 -4.80
CA THR A 58 -14.55 -7.60 -5.05
C THR A 58 -14.84 -6.20 -4.50
N GLY A 59 -14.05 -5.72 -3.54
CA GLY A 59 -14.23 -4.42 -2.88
C GLY A 59 -15.43 -4.35 -1.92
N ILE A 60 -16.04 -5.49 -1.58
CA ILE A 60 -17.18 -5.52 -0.65
C ILE A 60 -16.75 -5.13 0.76
N GLN A 61 -17.71 -4.73 1.61
CA GLN A 61 -17.43 -4.57 3.03
C GLN A 61 -17.17 -5.93 3.69
N TRP A 62 -16.31 -5.96 4.70
CA TRP A 62 -15.95 -7.18 5.43
C TRP A 62 -17.18 -7.91 5.99
N GLU A 63 -18.18 -7.18 6.50
CA GLU A 63 -19.39 -7.77 7.06
C GLU A 63 -20.27 -8.49 6.02
N TYR A 64 -20.14 -8.13 4.74
CA TYR A 64 -20.88 -8.73 3.64
C TYR A 64 -20.18 -9.92 3.00
N LEU A 65 -19.07 -10.41 3.56
CA LEU A 65 -18.43 -11.63 3.06
C LEU A 65 -19.40 -12.82 3.17
N PRO A 66 -19.82 -13.46 2.06
CA PRO A 66 -20.78 -14.56 2.11
C PRO A 66 -20.21 -15.76 2.87
N GLN A 67 -20.86 -16.17 3.95
CA GLN A 67 -20.40 -17.28 4.78
C GLN A 67 -20.51 -18.64 4.07
N GLU A 68 -21.39 -18.75 3.08
CA GLU A 68 -21.58 -19.92 2.22
C GLU A 68 -20.29 -20.32 1.47
N LEU A 69 -19.34 -19.39 1.29
CA LEU A 69 -18.06 -19.67 0.65
C LEU A 69 -17.08 -20.44 1.57
N GLY A 70 -17.39 -20.57 2.87
CA GLY A 70 -16.58 -21.35 3.80
C GLY A 70 -15.27 -20.68 4.23
N PHE A 71 -15.11 -19.37 4.02
CA PHE A 71 -13.91 -18.61 4.41
C PHE A 71 -13.91 -18.12 5.86
N GLY A 72 -15.01 -18.37 6.59
CA GLY A 72 -15.28 -17.76 7.89
C GLY A 72 -15.98 -16.40 7.75
N SER A 73 -16.06 -15.63 8.85
CA SER A 73 -16.62 -14.28 8.79
C SER A 73 -15.59 -13.29 8.25
N GLY A 74 -16.04 -12.22 7.59
CA GLY A 74 -15.10 -11.22 7.11
C GLY A 74 -14.37 -10.48 8.24
N MET A 75 -14.96 -10.38 9.44
CA MET A 75 -14.25 -9.86 10.62
C MET A 75 -13.12 -10.78 11.09
N THR A 76 -13.23 -12.10 10.90
CA THR A 76 -12.12 -13.03 11.12
C THR A 76 -11.03 -12.82 10.07
N CYS A 77 -11.40 -12.65 8.80
CA CYS A 77 -10.47 -12.35 7.71
C CYS A 77 -9.73 -11.03 7.95
N TRP A 78 -10.43 -9.97 8.33
CA TRP A 78 -9.83 -8.66 8.64
C TRP A 78 -8.85 -8.73 9.82
N ARG A 79 -9.25 -9.37 10.93
CA ARG A 79 -8.34 -9.59 12.08
C ARG A 79 -7.10 -10.37 11.67
N ARG A 80 -7.25 -11.33 10.76
CA ARG A 80 -6.12 -12.10 10.24
C ARG A 80 -5.20 -11.24 9.37
N LEU A 81 -5.77 -10.45 8.46
CA LEU A 81 -5.03 -9.51 7.63
C LEU A 81 -4.21 -8.54 8.49
N ALA A 82 -4.82 -7.96 9.53
CA ALA A 82 -4.13 -7.06 10.45
C ALA A 82 -2.97 -7.74 11.20
N ALA A 83 -3.21 -8.93 11.76
CA ALA A 83 -2.17 -9.69 12.47
C ALA A 83 -1.01 -10.09 11.55
N TRP A 84 -1.29 -10.47 10.30
CA TRP A 84 -0.25 -10.80 9.32
C TRP A 84 0.51 -9.58 8.83
N ASN A 85 -0.15 -8.43 8.75
CA ASN A 85 0.50 -7.16 8.46
C ASN A 85 1.48 -6.78 9.57
N GLU A 86 1.05 -6.89 10.84
CA GLU A 86 1.93 -6.62 11.99
C GLU A 86 3.10 -7.61 12.07
N ALA A 87 2.88 -8.88 11.72
CA ALA A 87 3.92 -9.91 11.66
C ALA A 87 4.87 -9.81 10.44
N GLY A 88 4.66 -8.83 9.56
CA GLY A 88 5.48 -8.59 8.37
C GLY A 88 5.38 -9.69 7.30
N VAL A 89 4.23 -10.38 7.22
CA VAL A 89 4.02 -11.51 6.30
C VAL A 89 4.08 -11.05 4.85
N TRP A 90 3.48 -9.89 4.53
CA TRP A 90 3.35 -9.39 3.16
C TRP A 90 4.70 -8.98 2.58
N GLU A 91 5.57 -8.37 3.40
CA GLU A 91 6.92 -7.98 3.04
C GLU A 91 7.78 -9.22 2.74
N LYS A 92 7.70 -10.24 3.60
CA LYS A 92 8.41 -11.52 3.39
C LYS A 92 7.94 -12.20 2.10
N LEU A 93 6.62 -12.23 1.88
CA LEU A 93 6.03 -12.82 0.67
C LEU A 93 6.48 -12.08 -0.58
N HIS A 94 6.50 -10.74 -0.54
CA HIS A 94 6.98 -9.91 -1.65
C HIS A 94 8.43 -10.26 -2.02
N VAL A 95 9.32 -10.39 -1.03
CA VAL A 95 10.72 -10.80 -1.26
C VAL A 95 10.83 -12.18 -1.88
N VAL A 96 10.04 -13.16 -1.40
CA VAL A 96 10.04 -14.53 -1.96
C VAL A 96 9.60 -14.53 -3.43
N LEU A 97 8.53 -13.81 -3.76
CA LEU A 97 8.03 -13.70 -5.13
C LEU A 97 9.05 -13.00 -6.03
N LEU A 98 9.66 -11.90 -5.57
CA LEU A 98 10.67 -11.17 -6.32
C LEU A 98 11.90 -12.04 -6.62
N ARG A 99 12.36 -12.83 -5.64
CA ARG A 99 13.46 -13.80 -5.84
C ARG A 99 13.11 -14.84 -6.90
N LYS A 100 11.89 -15.41 -6.86
CA LYS A 100 11.43 -16.38 -7.86
C LYS A 100 11.35 -15.77 -9.27
N LEU A 101 10.80 -14.57 -9.39
CA LEU A 101 10.70 -13.87 -10.69
C LEU A 101 12.08 -13.51 -11.24
N ARG A 102 13.01 -13.08 -10.38
CA ARG A 102 14.40 -12.81 -10.76
C ARG A 102 15.09 -14.08 -11.27
N ALA A 103 14.98 -15.19 -10.53
CA ALA A 103 15.55 -16.47 -10.94
C ALA A 103 14.96 -16.96 -12.28
N ALA A 104 13.67 -16.74 -12.50
CA ALA A 104 12.99 -17.08 -13.74
C ALA A 104 13.27 -16.10 -14.90
N LYS A 105 14.08 -15.05 -14.70
CA LYS A 105 14.33 -13.96 -15.66
C LYS A 105 13.05 -13.32 -16.21
N LYS A 106 12.01 -13.23 -15.36
CA LYS A 106 10.70 -12.66 -15.71
C LYS A 106 10.52 -11.20 -15.28
N LEU A 107 11.55 -10.58 -14.70
CA LEU A 107 11.55 -9.18 -14.34
C LEU A 107 12.04 -8.34 -15.52
N ASP A 108 11.19 -7.42 -15.99
CA ASP A 108 11.58 -6.40 -16.95
C ASP A 108 12.27 -5.25 -16.22
N TRP A 109 13.58 -5.12 -16.39
CA TRP A 109 14.39 -4.06 -15.78
C TRP A 109 14.38 -2.75 -16.57
N SER A 110 13.78 -2.74 -17.76
CA SER A 110 13.68 -1.50 -18.57
C SER A 110 12.61 -0.54 -18.03
N ARG A 111 11.77 -1.00 -17.10
CA ARG A 111 10.63 -0.25 -16.56
C ARG A 111 10.56 -0.42 -15.04
N ALA A 112 10.38 0.68 -14.34
CA ALA A 112 10.07 0.71 -12.91
C ALA A 112 8.87 1.64 -12.68
N VAL A 113 7.86 1.15 -11.97
CA VAL A 113 6.72 1.96 -11.52
C VAL A 113 6.88 2.18 -10.03
N ILE A 114 6.91 3.43 -9.62
CA ILE A 114 6.95 3.84 -8.21
C ILE A 114 5.59 4.46 -7.91
N ASP A 115 4.85 3.88 -6.97
CA ASP A 115 3.64 4.50 -6.43
C ASP A 115 3.92 5.14 -5.06
N SER A 116 3.09 6.10 -4.69
CA SER A 116 3.04 6.65 -3.34
C SER A 116 1.58 6.82 -2.94
N SER A 117 1.30 6.62 -1.65
CA SER A 117 -0.01 6.89 -1.07
C SER A 117 0.10 8.06 -0.09
N HIS A 118 -0.73 9.08 -0.27
CA HIS A 118 -0.84 10.21 0.65
C HIS A 118 -2.12 10.09 1.47
N VAL A 119 -1.99 9.90 2.78
CA VAL A 119 -3.13 9.92 3.71
C VAL A 119 -3.14 11.26 4.44
N ARG A 120 -4.28 11.98 4.42
CA ARG A 120 -4.43 13.21 5.20
C ARG A 120 -4.35 12.87 6.69
N ALA A 121 -3.52 13.60 7.43
CA ALA A 121 -3.50 13.50 8.89
C ALA A 121 -4.87 13.95 9.43
N ALA A 122 -5.61 13.04 10.07
CA ALA A 122 -6.93 13.32 10.62
C ALA A 122 -6.91 14.28 11.82
N ARG A 123 -5.75 14.43 12.47
CA ARG A 123 -5.51 15.37 13.56
C ARG A 123 -4.22 16.15 13.31
N ARG A 124 -4.23 17.44 13.65
CA ARG A 124 -3.07 18.33 13.54
C ARG A 124 -1.92 17.73 14.36
N GLY A 125 -0.84 17.33 13.69
CA GLY A 125 0.40 16.94 14.37
C GLY A 125 1.00 18.12 15.16
N PRO A 126 2.03 17.87 15.98
CA PRO A 126 2.81 18.94 16.61
C PRO A 126 3.18 20.01 15.57
N LYS A 127 3.20 21.30 15.96
CA LYS A 127 3.61 22.39 15.06
C LYS A 127 4.92 21.99 14.37
N ALA A 128 4.93 22.01 13.04
CA ALA A 128 6.15 21.79 12.28
C ALA A 128 7.22 22.74 12.79
N GLY A 129 8.41 22.21 13.08
CA GLY A 129 9.58 23.03 13.39
C GLY A 129 9.89 23.97 12.22
N PRO A 130 10.67 25.05 12.45
CA PRO A 130 11.02 25.99 11.39
C PRO A 130 11.59 25.26 10.17
N ALA A 131 10.84 25.25 9.06
CA ALA A 131 11.35 24.74 7.80
C ALA A 131 12.42 25.70 7.29
N ARG A 132 13.56 25.16 6.83
CA ARG A 132 14.53 25.96 6.07
C ARG A 132 13.83 26.49 4.82
N SER A 133 13.79 27.81 4.67
CA SER A 133 13.25 28.44 3.47
C SER A 133 14.01 27.92 2.25
N THR A 134 13.29 27.25 1.34
CA THR A 134 13.77 26.92 -0.01
C THR A 134 13.45 28.03 -1.01
N ALA A 135 12.85 29.13 -0.56
CA ALA A 135 12.61 30.29 -1.41
C ALA A 135 13.97 30.90 -1.80
N HIS A 136 14.19 31.07 -3.10
CA HIS A 136 15.30 31.88 -3.59
C HIS A 136 15.23 33.28 -2.99
N GLY A 137 16.37 33.78 -2.49
CA GLY A 137 16.48 35.15 -1.98
C GLY A 137 15.98 36.12 -3.05
N ARG A 138 15.09 37.04 -2.67
CA ARG A 138 14.56 38.06 -3.58
C ARG A 138 15.74 38.90 -4.08
N ALA A 139 15.98 38.89 -5.39
CA ALA A 139 17.02 39.72 -6.00
C ALA A 139 16.78 41.20 -5.65
N ALA A 140 17.85 41.94 -5.36
CA ALA A 140 17.76 43.37 -5.11
C ALA A 140 17.15 44.08 -6.32
N SER A 141 16.06 44.81 -6.10
CA SER A 141 15.49 45.68 -7.13
C SER A 141 16.51 46.77 -7.46
N THR A 142 17.05 46.77 -8.68
CA THR A 142 17.94 47.81 -9.21
C THR A 142 17.20 49.03 -9.75
N THR A 143 15.87 49.07 -9.60
CA THR A 143 15.03 50.16 -10.11
C THR A 143 14.76 51.18 -9.00
N SER A 144 15.75 52.05 -8.76
CA SER A 144 15.50 53.38 -8.20
C SER A 144 16.48 54.36 -8.83
N SER A 145 16.03 55.06 -9.87
CA SER A 145 16.69 56.29 -10.31
C SER A 145 16.33 57.37 -9.29
N PRO A 146 17.29 58.07 -8.66
CA PRO A 146 16.97 59.25 -7.89
C PRO A 146 16.53 60.32 -8.90
N THR A 147 15.23 60.60 -8.98
CA THR A 147 14.78 61.80 -9.68
C THR A 147 15.09 62.98 -8.77
N ASP A 148 15.90 63.90 -9.27
CA ASP A 148 16.34 65.06 -8.53
C ASP A 148 15.16 65.91 -8.09
N ARG A 149 15.18 66.38 -6.83
CA ARG A 149 14.06 67.09 -6.21
C ARG A 149 14.08 68.54 -6.71
N ALA A 150 13.21 68.86 -7.65
CA ALA A 150 13.06 70.24 -8.13
C ALA A 150 12.66 71.18 -6.97
N PHE A 151 13.52 72.16 -6.68
CA PHE A 151 13.22 73.26 -5.78
C PHE A 151 12.26 74.23 -6.48
N ARG A 152 11.10 74.50 -5.87
CA ARG A 152 10.22 75.59 -6.29
C ARG A 152 10.46 76.79 -5.39
N SER A 153 11.03 77.86 -5.96
CA SER A 153 11.12 79.16 -5.31
C SER A 153 9.72 79.73 -5.07
N GLN A 154 9.46 80.26 -3.88
CA GLN A 154 8.39 81.25 -3.71
C GLN A 154 8.99 82.60 -3.38
N SER A 155 8.57 83.58 -4.18
CA SER A 155 8.89 84.98 -4.09
C SER A 155 7.74 85.72 -3.41
N ARG A 156 8.10 86.78 -2.66
CA ARG A 156 7.30 87.81 -1.96
C ARG A 156 6.66 87.44 -0.62
#